data_AF-A0A3D4K7U8-F1
#
_entry.id   AF-A0A3D4K7U8-F1
#
_cell.length_a   1.000
_cell.length_b   1.000
_cell.length_c   1.000
_cell.angle_alpha   90.00
_cell.angle_beta   90.00
_cell.angle_gamma   90.00
#
_symmetry.space_group_name_H-M   'P 1'
#
loop_
_entity.id
_entity.type
_entity.pdbx_description
1 polymer ?
#
loop_
_entity_poly.entity_id
_entity_poly.type
_entity_poly.pdbx_seq_one_letter_code
_entity_poly.pdbx_strand_id
1 'polypeptide(L)'
;MFVTKKISEKGVTFYLSGRFGVGFYDRFRSVIDDIKTMQVKEIDINLSKLENIDSMAVGLILSAKEEAAKHGVSLVVSNPSAAIKPIIASHHFEKYIKIQDI
;
A
#
# COMPACT_ATOMS: atom_id res chain seq x y z
N MET A 1 7.67 -3.18 -10.27
CA MET A 1 6.65 -2.26 -9.72
C MET A 1 6.92 -0.81 -10.10
N PHE A 2 5.87 -0.07 -10.45
CA PHE A 2 5.87 1.39 -10.50
C PHE A 2 4.99 1.96 -9.38
N VAL A 3 5.37 3.13 -8.88
CA VAL A 3 4.61 3.87 -7.86
C VAL A 3 4.29 5.23 -8.43
N THR A 4 3.01 5.58 -8.50
CA THR A 4 2.56 6.95 -8.82
C THR A 4 1.86 7.54 -7.61
N LYS A 5 2.17 8.79 -7.28
CA LYS A 5 1.62 9.49 -6.13
C LYS A 5 0.67 10.59 -6.60
N LYS A 6 -0.50 10.68 -5.97
CA LYS A 6 -1.46 11.76 -6.17
C LYS A 6 -1.83 12.37 -4.83
N ILE A 7 -1.79 13.69 -4.74
CA ILE A 7 -2.20 14.46 -3.56
C ILE A 7 -3.58 15.05 -3.83
N SER A 8 -4.44 15.01 -2.83
CA SER A 8 -5.77 15.60 -2.84
C SER A 8 -6.09 16.23 -1.49
N GLU A 9 -7.22 16.93 -1.39
CA GLU A 9 -7.71 17.47 -0.11
C GLU A 9 -7.94 16.39 0.95
N LYS A 10 -8.27 15.16 0.53
CA LYS A 10 -8.52 14.03 1.46
C LYS A 10 -7.22 13.40 1.98
N GLY A 11 -6.10 13.59 1.29
CA GLY A 11 -4.84 12.94 1.62
C GLY A 11 -4.04 12.52 0.40
N VAL A 12 -3.17 11.52 0.56
CA VAL A 12 -2.30 11.00 -0.51
C VAL A 12 -2.76 9.61 -0.95
N THR A 13 -2.78 9.39 -2.27
CA THR A 13 -2.94 8.06 -2.86
C THR A 13 -1.66 7.63 -3.55
N PHE A 14 -1.15 6.45 -3.20
CA PHE A 14 -0.08 5.76 -3.90
C PHE A 14 -0.70 4.66 -4.79
N TYR A 15 -0.58 4.82 -6.09
CA TYR A 15 -1.00 3.83 -7.08
C TYR A 15 0.16 2.90 -7.37
N LEU A 16 -0.01 1.61 -7.06
CA LEU A 16 0.95 0.58 -7.39
C LEU A 16 0.55 -0.12 -8.68
N SER A 17 1.52 -0.35 -9.57
CA SER A 17 1.30 -1.09 -10.80
C SER A 17 2.41 -2.07 -11.17
N GLY A 18 2.03 -3.09 -11.95
CA GLY A 18 2.89 -4.20 -12.34
C GLY A 18 3.08 -5.22 -11.22
N ARG A 19 4.29 -5.78 -11.09
CA ARG A 19 4.60 -6.80 -10.07
C ARG A 19 5.35 -6.21 -8.88
N PHE A 20 4.89 -6.51 -7.66
CA PHE A 20 5.53 -6.12 -6.41
C PHE A 20 6.14 -7.35 -5.72
N GLY A 21 7.45 -7.53 -5.93
CA GLY A 21 8.21 -8.61 -5.34
C GLY A 21 9.71 -8.31 -5.39
N VAL A 22 10.52 -9.37 -5.35
CA VAL A 22 11.99 -9.28 -5.41
C VAL A 22 12.47 -8.31 -6.49
N GLY A 23 13.40 -7.43 -6.12
CA GLY A 23 13.96 -6.40 -7.00
C GLY A 23 13.18 -5.07 -7.02
N PHE A 24 12.01 -5.00 -6.36
CA PHE A 24 11.21 -3.77 -6.27
C PHE A 24 10.98 -3.24 -4.86
N TYR A 25 11.55 -3.89 -3.84
CA TYR A 25 11.40 -3.49 -2.44
C TYR A 25 11.91 -2.08 -2.17
N ASP A 26 13.06 -1.70 -2.75
CA ASP A 26 13.63 -0.35 -2.57
C ASP A 26 12.71 0.74 -3.13
N ARG A 27 11.99 0.45 -4.21
CA ARG A 27 11.00 1.39 -4.77
C ARG A 27 9.78 1.58 -3.86
N PHE A 28 9.47 0.59 -3.02
CA PHE A 28 8.41 0.74 -2.03
C PHE A 28 8.94 1.37 -0.73
N ARG A 29 10.22 1.22 -0.40
CA ARG A 29 10.82 1.91 0.75
C ARG A 29 10.70 3.43 0.65
N SER A 30 10.79 4.00 -0.57
CA SER A 30 10.54 5.43 -0.75
C SER A 30 9.12 5.86 -0.39
N VAL A 31 8.12 4.97 -0.47
CA VAL A 31 6.75 5.24 0.02
C VAL A 31 6.75 5.36 1.54
N ILE A 32 7.48 4.48 2.23
CA ILE A 32 7.60 4.51 3.70
C ILE A 32 8.35 5.78 4.14
N ASP A 33 9.39 6.18 3.43
CA ASP A 33 10.12 7.41 3.73
C ASP A 33 9.26 8.67 3.46
N ASP A 34 8.45 8.65 2.39
CA ASP A 34 7.44 9.67 2.13
C ASP A 34 6.47 9.80 3.32
N ILE A 35 5.95 8.68 3.85
CA ILE A 35 5.01 8.67 4.98
C ILE A 35 5.58 9.41 6.20
N LYS A 36 6.88 9.25 6.50
CA LYS A 36 7.55 9.89 7.66
C LYS A 36 7.52 11.42 7.60
N THR A 37 7.42 11.98 6.41
CA THR A 37 7.55 13.43 6.18
C THR A 37 6.21 14.09 5.83
N MET A 38 5.18 13.30 5.55
CA MET A 38 3.87 13.79 5.17
C MET A 38 3.07 14.33 6.34
N GLN A 39 2.42 15.46 6.14
CA GLN A 39 1.42 16.03 7.06
C GLN A 39 0.01 15.84 6.49
N VAL A 40 -0.39 14.58 6.30
CA VAL A 40 -1.75 14.20 5.85
C VAL A 40 -2.45 13.37 6.89
N LYS A 41 -3.79 13.38 6.88
CA LYS A 41 -4.59 12.56 7.79
C LYS A 41 -4.83 11.14 7.28
N GLU A 42 -4.87 10.98 5.95
CA GLU A 42 -5.20 9.71 5.30
C GLU A 42 -4.26 9.40 4.15
N ILE A 43 -3.91 8.12 4.03
CA ILE A 43 -3.12 7.55 2.95
C ILE A 43 -3.86 6.34 2.40
N ASP A 44 -3.94 6.28 1.08
CA ASP A 44 -4.50 5.15 0.33
C ASP A 44 -3.41 4.49 -0.51
N ILE A 45 -3.23 3.18 -0.34
CA ILE A 45 -2.44 2.34 -1.25
C ILE A 45 -3.39 1.65 -2.21
N ASN A 46 -3.44 2.15 -3.45
CA ASN A 46 -4.33 1.67 -4.50
C ASN A 46 -3.65 0.54 -5.30
N LEU A 47 -4.29 -0.62 -5.33
CA LEU A 47 -3.78 -1.86 -5.93
C LEU A 47 -4.47 -2.23 -7.25
N SER A 48 -5.22 -1.30 -7.86
CA SER A 48 -6.07 -1.58 -9.03
C SER A 48 -5.30 -2.07 -10.25
N LYS A 49 -4.03 -1.68 -10.37
CA LYS A 49 -3.14 -2.05 -11.48
C LYS A 49 -2.00 -2.96 -11.06
N LEU A 50 -2.06 -3.51 -9.84
CA LEU A 50 -1.07 -4.46 -9.37
C LEU A 50 -1.44 -5.86 -9.89
N GLU A 51 -0.47 -6.55 -10.49
CA GLU A 51 -0.66 -7.83 -11.17
C GLU A 51 -0.21 -9.02 -10.31
N ASN A 52 0.73 -8.80 -9.40
CA ASN A 52 1.25 -9.81 -8.51
C ASN A 52 1.88 -9.18 -7.26
N ILE A 53 1.82 -9.90 -6.14
CA ILE A 53 2.49 -9.55 -4.89
C ILE A 53 3.04 -10.82 -4.21
N ASP A 54 4.23 -10.74 -3.62
CA ASP A 54 4.80 -11.81 -2.79
C ASP A 54 4.70 -11.51 -1.27
N SER A 55 5.10 -12.48 -0.45
CA SER A 55 5.00 -12.41 1.01
C SER A 55 5.87 -11.30 1.63
N MET A 56 7.00 -10.97 1.01
CA MET A 56 7.88 -9.90 1.49
C MET A 56 7.30 -8.53 1.17
N ALA A 57 6.75 -8.35 -0.02
CA ALA A 57 6.03 -7.15 -0.42
C ALA A 57 4.81 -6.88 0.48
N VAL A 58 4.07 -7.94 0.83
CA VAL A 58 3.03 -7.94 1.86
C VAL A 58 3.56 -7.38 3.20
N GLY A 59 4.70 -7.88 3.68
CA GLY A 59 5.35 -7.38 4.90
C GLY A 59 5.68 -5.88 4.82
N LEU A 60 6.13 -5.39 3.67
CA LEU A 60 6.42 -3.97 3.46
C LEU A 60 5.17 -3.08 3.54
N ILE A 61 4.02 -3.54 3.02
CA ILE A 61 2.75 -2.81 3.16
C ILE A 61 2.35 -2.70 4.64
N LEU A 62 2.57 -3.76 5.42
CA LEU A 62 2.32 -3.74 6.87
C LEU A 62 3.27 -2.77 7.58
N SER A 63 4.56 -2.75 7.23
CA SER A 63 5.52 -1.77 7.76
C SER A 63 5.12 -0.33 7.41
N ALA A 64 4.60 -0.08 6.20
CA ALA A 64 4.08 1.24 5.83
C ALA A 64 2.89 1.66 6.71
N LYS A 65 1.97 0.72 7.01
CA LYS A 65 0.83 0.95 7.89
C LYS A 65 1.27 1.23 9.33
N GLU A 66 2.24 0.50 9.85
CA GLU A 66 2.83 0.77 11.18
C GLU A 66 3.47 2.15 11.23
N GLU A 67 4.21 2.52 10.19
CA GLU A 67 4.85 3.83 10.11
C GLU A 67 3.84 4.98 10.04
N ALA A 68 2.78 4.82 9.25
CA ALA A 68 1.67 5.78 9.20
C ALA A 68 1.01 5.94 10.59
N ALA A 69 0.76 4.82 11.28
CA ALA A 69 0.15 4.83 12.60
C ALA A 69 1.01 5.58 13.65
N LYS A 70 2.34 5.45 13.61
CA LYS A 70 3.25 6.21 14.50
C LYS A 70 3.12 7.73 14.32
N HIS A 71 2.72 8.18 13.13
CA HIS A 71 2.54 9.59 12.79
C HIS A 71 1.08 10.04 12.87
N GLY A 72 0.18 9.21 13.41
CA GLY A 72 -1.26 9.53 13.52
C GLY A 72 -1.98 9.57 12.17
N VAL A 73 -1.41 8.94 11.13
CA VAL A 73 -1.97 8.90 9.78
C VAL A 73 -2.72 7.59 9.59
N SER A 74 -3.95 7.66 9.07
CA SER A 74 -4.71 6.47 8.71
C SER A 74 -4.22 5.94 7.36
N LEU A 75 -3.81 4.68 7.30
CA LEU A 75 -3.44 4.03 6.04
C LEU A 75 -4.43 2.90 5.71
N VAL A 76 -4.96 2.94 4.49
CA VAL A 76 -5.86 1.93 3.94
C VAL A 76 -5.28 1.36 2.65
N VAL A 77 -5.70 0.13 2.32
CA VAL A 77 -5.44 -0.47 1.01
C VAL A 77 -6.73 -0.47 0.23
N SER A 78 -6.71 -0.01 -1.01
CA SER A 78 -7.90 0.05 -1.85
C SER A 78 -7.76 -0.67 -3.19
N ASN A 79 -8.91 -1.05 -3.73
CA ASN A 79 -9.08 -1.52 -5.11
C ASN A 79 -8.13 -2.68 -5.48
N PRO A 80 -8.05 -3.77 -4.70
CA PRO A 80 -7.25 -4.91 -5.10
C PRO A 80 -7.72 -5.44 -6.45
N SER A 81 -6.80 -5.56 -7.41
CA SER A 81 -7.12 -6.15 -8.71
C SER A 81 -7.59 -7.61 -8.55
N ALA A 82 -8.26 -8.15 -9.56
CA ALA A 82 -8.73 -9.54 -9.55
C ALA A 82 -7.59 -10.55 -9.28
N ALA A 83 -6.36 -10.26 -9.71
CA ALA A 83 -5.20 -11.10 -9.46
C ALA A 83 -4.69 -11.02 -8.00
N ILE A 84 -4.96 -9.92 -7.31
CA ILE A 84 -4.46 -9.65 -5.95
C ILE A 84 -5.46 -10.09 -4.87
N LYS A 85 -6.77 -10.04 -5.16
CA LYS A 85 -7.82 -10.45 -4.19
C LYS A 85 -7.58 -11.83 -3.56
N PRO A 86 -7.23 -12.89 -4.32
CA PRO A 86 -6.97 -14.21 -3.72
C PRO A 86 -5.75 -14.23 -2.81
N ILE A 87 -4.69 -13.49 -3.17
CA ILE A 87 -3.44 -13.44 -2.40
C ILE A 87 -3.67 -12.74 -1.05
N ILE A 88 -4.40 -11.63 -1.09
CA ILE A 88 -4.83 -10.91 0.12
C ILE A 88 -5.63 -11.85 1.04
N ALA A 89 -6.61 -12.58 0.48
CA ALA A 89 -7.45 -13.49 1.25
C ALA A 89 -6.65 -14.66 1.87
N SER A 90 -5.70 -15.25 1.12
CA SER A 90 -4.89 -16.37 1.63
C SER A 90 -3.95 -15.97 2.78
N HIS A 91 -3.57 -14.68 2.84
CA HIS A 91 -2.70 -14.15 3.89
C HIS A 91 -3.47 -13.52 5.06
N HIS A 92 -4.81 -13.59 5.08
CA HIS A 92 -5.67 -12.94 6.07
C HIS A 92 -5.34 -11.46 6.26
N PHE A 93 -5.06 -10.77 5.17
CA PHE A 93 -4.54 -9.40 5.18
C PHE A 93 -5.48 -8.43 5.89
N GLU A 94 -6.79 -8.67 5.77
CA GLU A 94 -7.86 -7.95 6.44
C GLU A 94 -7.74 -7.91 7.97
N LYS A 95 -7.00 -8.84 8.60
CA LYS A 95 -6.74 -8.83 10.05
C LYS A 95 -5.76 -7.74 10.46
N TYR A 96 -4.89 -7.32 9.54
CA TYR A 96 -3.76 -6.43 9.84
C TYR A 96 -3.95 -5.04 9.23
N ILE A 97 -4.70 -4.93 8.13
CA ILE A 97 -4.90 -3.68 7.41
C ILE A 97 -6.33 -3.55 6.90
N LYS A 98 -6.87 -2.33 6.92
CA LYS A 98 -8.19 -2.05 6.38
C LYS A 98 -8.13 -2.10 4.85
N ILE A 99 -8.95 -2.96 4.25
CA ILE A 99 -9.07 -3.10 2.80
C ILE A 99 -10.42 -2.56 2.34
N GLN A 100 -10.41 -1.80 1.26
CA GLN A 100 -11.60 -1.23 0.63
C GLN A 100 -11.66 -1.68 -0.83
N ASP A 101 -12.79 -2.21 -1.26
CA ASP A 101 -13.05 -2.64 -2.64
C ASP A 101 -14.19 -1.74 -3.16
N ILE A 102 -13.83 -0.69 -3.91
CA ILE A 102 -14.74 0.42 -4.29
C ILE A 102 -14.97 0.39 -5.81
#